data_AF-A0A1C0Z2R3-F1
#
_entry.id   AF-A0A1C0Z2R3-F1
#
_cell.length_a   1.000
_cell.length_b   1.000
_cell.length_c   1.000
_cell.angle_alpha   90.00
_cell.angle_beta   90.00
_cell.angle_gamma   90.00
#
_symmetry.space_group_name_H-M   'P 1'
#
loop_
_entity.id
_entity.type
_entity.pdbx_description
1 polymer ?
#
loop_
_entity_poly.entity_id
_entity_poly.type
_entity_poly.pdbx_seq_one_letter_code
_entity_poly.pdbx_strand_id
1 'polypeptide(L)'
;MSYCTFIATNCELPEVKGNETYITVREAIARNMTAHEFLPWEDMDPEAQLLVIENEEDLYELTITEGTYYDVSDYTKQPFIYELSFRYTAERVQQLFDYIKAHQQSGQVIELQQVWLDEYDVPTTTLHADDLTLAHLQQLYDDAHEQHAPVYRLIIEK
;
A
#
# COMPACT_ATOMS: atom_id res chain seq x y z
N MET A 1 0.11 17.97 -6.39
CA MET A 1 -0.04 16.78 -7.25
C MET A 1 -0.32 15.62 -6.31
N SER A 2 -1.31 14.80 -6.64
CA SER A 2 -1.67 13.65 -5.80
C SER A 2 -0.84 12.45 -6.23
N TYR A 3 -0.43 11.63 -5.27
CA TYR A 3 0.35 10.41 -5.50
C TYR A 3 -0.52 9.19 -5.24
N CYS A 4 -0.39 8.16 -6.08
CA CYS A 4 -1.11 6.90 -5.90
C CYS A 4 -0.15 5.72 -6.09
N THR A 5 -0.23 4.76 -5.18
CA THR A 5 0.47 3.48 -5.26
C THR A 5 -0.57 2.36 -5.25
N PHE A 6 -0.55 1.50 -6.26
CA PHE A 6 -1.57 0.46 -6.42
C PHE A 6 -1.04 -0.78 -7.15
N ILE A 7 -1.78 -1.88 -6.97
CA ILE A 7 -1.62 -3.14 -7.69
C ILE A 7 -2.80 -3.28 -8.64
N ALA A 8 -2.54 -3.60 -9.90
CA ALA A 8 -3.58 -3.94 -10.87
C ALA A 8 -3.31 -5.33 -11.46
N THR A 9 -4.34 -6.16 -11.60
CA THR A 9 -4.18 -7.57 -11.99
C THR A 9 -5.40 -8.12 -12.71
N ASN A 10 -5.18 -9.13 -13.56
CA ASN A 10 -6.25 -9.85 -14.26
C ASN A 10 -6.88 -10.99 -13.43
N CYS A 11 -6.40 -11.20 -12.19
CA CYS A 11 -6.94 -12.16 -11.24
C CYS A 11 -7.08 -11.52 -9.85
N GLU A 12 -8.07 -11.98 -9.07
CA GLU A 12 -8.25 -11.55 -7.67
C GLU A 12 -7.02 -11.90 -6.82
N LEU A 13 -6.69 -10.98 -5.92
CA LEU A 13 -5.63 -11.11 -4.93
C LEU A 13 -6.23 -11.02 -3.50
N PRO A 14 -5.74 -11.81 -2.54
CA PRO A 14 -6.18 -11.69 -1.15
C PRO A 14 -5.74 -10.37 -0.52
N GLU A 15 -6.64 -9.66 0.13
CA GLU A 15 -6.29 -8.45 0.88
C GLU A 15 -5.30 -8.74 2.01
N VAL A 16 -4.46 -7.75 2.32
CA VAL A 16 -3.56 -7.74 3.48
C VAL A 16 -4.00 -6.60 4.37
N LYS A 17 -4.37 -6.93 5.61
CA LYS A 17 -4.77 -5.94 6.63
C LYS A 17 -3.59 -5.63 7.53
N GLY A 18 -3.40 -4.36 7.83
CA GLY A 18 -2.47 -3.92 8.86
C GLY A 18 -2.98 -4.23 10.27
N ASN A 19 -2.16 -3.95 11.27
CA ASN A 19 -2.51 -4.11 12.70
C ASN A 19 -3.30 -2.91 13.26
N GLU A 20 -3.71 -1.98 12.39
CA GLU A 20 -4.41 -0.77 12.74
C GLU A 20 -5.80 -1.07 13.30
N THR A 21 -6.07 -0.58 14.51
CA THR A 21 -7.39 -0.71 15.15
C THR A 21 -8.05 0.65 15.24
N TYR A 22 -9.21 0.79 14.61
CA TYR A 22 -10.05 1.97 14.77
C TYR A 22 -11.02 1.77 15.92
N ILE A 23 -11.04 2.71 16.86
CA ILE A 23 -12.02 2.77 17.96
C ILE A 23 -12.59 4.18 18.05
N THR A 24 -13.76 4.31 18.65
CA THR A 24 -14.34 5.63 18.95
C THR A 24 -13.65 6.27 20.15
N VAL A 25 -13.72 7.61 20.26
CA VAL A 25 -13.33 8.35 21.47
C VAL A 25 -14.02 7.77 22.70
N ARG A 26 -15.31 7.42 22.59
CA ARG A 26 -16.07 6.75 23.65
C ARG A 26 -15.42 5.44 24.11
N GLU A 27 -15.01 4.59 23.18
CA GLU A 27 -14.33 3.33 23.48
C GLU A 27 -12.95 3.55 24.10
N ALA A 28 -12.20 4.56 23.64
CA ALA A 28 -10.90 4.91 24.21
C ALA A 28 -11.03 5.34 25.69
N ILE A 29 -12.03 6.17 26.01
CA ILE A 29 -12.35 6.55 27.39
C ILE A 29 -12.74 5.32 28.21
N ALA A 30 -13.58 4.44 27.68
CA ALA A 30 -13.98 3.20 28.36
C ALA A 30 -12.80 2.25 28.63
N ARG A 31 -11.76 2.30 27.79
CA ARG A 31 -10.49 1.56 27.94
C ARG A 31 -9.48 2.25 28.86
N ASN A 32 -9.82 3.38 29.48
CA ASN A 32 -8.94 4.22 30.30
C ASN A 32 -7.68 4.71 29.55
N MET A 33 -7.80 4.96 28.25
CA MET A 33 -6.73 5.55 27.46
C MET A 33 -6.53 7.03 27.83
N THR A 34 -5.27 7.48 27.81
CA THR A 34 -4.93 8.87 28.15
C THR A 34 -5.03 9.74 26.90
N ALA A 35 -5.73 10.86 27.01
CA ALA A 35 -5.80 11.85 25.94
C ALA A 35 -4.45 12.53 25.72
N HIS A 36 -4.18 12.93 24.48
CA HIS A 36 -3.05 13.84 24.23
C HIS A 36 -3.37 15.22 24.79
N GLU A 37 -2.37 15.94 25.33
CA GLU A 37 -2.59 17.26 25.97
C GLU A 37 -3.22 18.31 25.02
N PHE A 38 -2.91 18.23 23.73
CA PHE A 38 -3.47 19.08 22.68
C PHE A 38 -4.85 18.65 22.18
N LEU A 39 -5.31 17.45 22.54
CA LEU A 39 -6.59 16.87 22.11
C LEU A 39 -7.26 16.18 23.32
N PRO A 40 -7.70 16.95 24.33
CA PRO A 40 -8.38 16.40 25.48
C PRO A 40 -9.73 15.80 25.05
N TRP A 41 -10.14 14.69 25.69
CA TRP A 41 -11.36 13.96 25.32
C TRP A 41 -12.64 14.81 25.38
N GLU A 42 -12.68 15.81 26.25
CA GLU A 42 -13.83 16.72 26.42
C GLU A 42 -14.10 17.63 25.22
N ASP A 43 -13.08 17.86 24.39
CA ASP A 43 -13.17 18.67 23.17
C ASP A 43 -13.43 17.82 21.91
N MET A 44 -13.52 16.49 22.05
CA MET A 44 -13.70 15.56 20.94
C MET A 44 -15.12 15.02 20.86
N ASP A 45 -15.62 14.77 19.64
CA ASP A 45 -16.86 14.04 19.43
C ASP A 45 -16.70 12.59 19.93
N PRO A 46 -17.56 12.10 20.85
CA PRO A 46 -17.50 10.72 21.33
C PRO A 46 -17.52 9.66 20.24
N GLU A 47 -18.11 9.95 19.07
CA GLU A 47 -18.20 9.03 17.93
C GLU A 47 -17.06 9.21 16.91
N ALA A 48 -16.17 10.19 17.11
CA ALA A 48 -15.00 10.33 16.25
C ALA A 48 -14.12 9.07 16.33
N GLN A 49 -13.62 8.64 15.17
CA GLN A 49 -12.72 7.50 15.08
C GLN A 49 -11.28 7.91 15.41
N LEU A 50 -10.65 7.08 16.23
CA LEU A 50 -9.25 7.13 16.63
C LEU A 50 -8.56 5.91 16.05
N LEU A 51 -7.44 6.15 15.37
CA LEU A 51 -6.49 5.09 15.03
C LEU A 51 -5.68 4.76 16.29
N VAL A 52 -5.76 3.52 16.73
CA VAL A 52 -5.00 3.00 17.87
C VAL A 52 -4.06 1.92 17.38
N ILE A 53 -2.80 2.11 17.76
CA ILE A 53 -1.67 1.29 17.37
C ILE A 53 -0.88 1.01 18.64
N GLU A 54 -0.45 -0.24 18.84
CA GLU A 54 0.26 -0.65 20.05
C GLU A 54 1.70 -0.12 20.07
N ASN A 55 2.41 -0.20 18.93
CA ASN A 55 3.78 0.29 18.79
C ASN A 55 3.91 1.20 17.58
N GLU A 56 4.78 2.22 17.64
CA GLU A 56 5.05 3.08 16.47
C GLU A 56 5.52 2.29 15.25
N GLU A 57 6.17 1.13 15.48
CA GLU A 57 6.58 0.20 14.42
C GLU A 57 5.40 -0.40 13.65
N ASP A 58 4.22 -0.56 14.28
CA ASP A 58 3.00 -1.06 13.62
C ASP A 58 2.32 0.02 12.75
N LEU A 59 2.85 1.25 12.71
CA LEU A 59 2.34 2.33 11.87
C LEU A 59 2.84 2.14 10.42
N TYR A 60 1.92 2.28 9.46
CA TYR A 60 2.20 2.14 8.03
C TYR A 60 2.73 0.76 7.63
N GLU A 61 2.17 -0.28 8.23
CA GLU A 61 2.36 -1.68 7.82
C GLU A 61 1.94 -1.91 6.36
N LEU A 62 2.38 -3.03 5.79
CA LEU A 62 1.94 -3.47 4.47
C LEU A 62 0.43 -3.76 4.48
N THR A 63 -0.32 -2.93 3.76
CA THR A 63 -1.74 -3.16 3.49
C THR A 63 -2.02 -3.22 2.00
N ILE A 64 -2.87 -4.16 1.61
CA ILE A 64 -3.39 -4.34 0.27
C ILE A 64 -4.90 -4.40 0.39
N THR A 65 -5.61 -3.38 -0.09
CA THR A 65 -7.06 -3.23 0.08
C THR A 65 -7.73 -3.09 -1.27
N GLU A 66 -8.87 -3.73 -1.48
CA GLU A 66 -9.62 -3.62 -2.73
C GLU A 66 -10.02 -2.17 -3.04
N GLY A 67 -9.85 -1.78 -4.30
CA GLY A 67 -10.10 -0.43 -4.78
C GLY A 67 -8.95 0.53 -4.50
N THR A 68 -9.13 1.80 -4.87
CA THR A 68 -8.17 2.88 -4.65
C THR A 68 -8.91 4.15 -4.23
N TYR A 69 -8.29 4.99 -3.42
CA TYR A 69 -8.89 6.29 -3.07
C TYR A 69 -9.10 7.19 -4.31
N TYR A 70 -8.18 7.11 -5.28
CA TYR A 70 -8.25 7.85 -6.54
C TYR A 70 -8.73 6.95 -7.70
N ASP A 71 -9.37 7.55 -8.71
CA ASP A 71 -9.68 6.84 -9.95
C ASP A 71 -8.39 6.62 -10.76
N VAL A 72 -8.05 5.35 -11.00
CA VAL A 72 -6.85 4.93 -11.73
C VAL A 72 -7.16 4.28 -13.09
N SER A 73 -8.39 4.42 -13.60
CA SER A 73 -8.86 3.78 -14.84
C SER A 73 -8.10 4.19 -16.12
N ASP A 74 -7.42 5.34 -16.09
CA ASP A 74 -6.56 5.81 -17.16
C ASP A 74 -5.15 5.19 -17.12
N TYR A 75 -4.73 4.62 -15.98
CA TYR A 75 -3.38 4.07 -15.77
C TYR A 75 -3.30 2.56 -15.97
N THR A 76 -4.44 1.87 -15.98
CA THR A 76 -4.46 0.41 -16.17
C THR A 76 -5.70 -0.04 -16.95
N LYS A 77 -5.65 -1.23 -17.51
CA LYS A 77 -6.81 -1.93 -18.11
C LYS A 77 -7.17 -3.20 -17.35
N GLN A 78 -6.49 -3.47 -16.24
CA GLN A 78 -6.77 -4.64 -15.43
C GLN A 78 -8.10 -4.48 -14.67
N PRO A 79 -8.89 -5.56 -14.53
CA PRO A 79 -10.19 -5.52 -13.89
C PRO A 79 -10.13 -5.46 -12.36
N PHE A 80 -9.07 -5.98 -11.73
CA PHE A 80 -8.92 -5.99 -10.27
C PHE A 80 -7.84 -4.99 -9.87
N ILE A 81 -8.19 -4.10 -8.94
CA ILE A 81 -7.37 -2.97 -8.52
C ILE A 81 -7.33 -2.96 -6.99
N TYR A 82 -6.13 -2.80 -6.44
CA TYR A 82 -5.90 -2.76 -5.00
C TYR A 82 -4.99 -1.59 -4.64
N GLU A 83 -5.36 -0.83 -3.60
CA GLU A 83 -4.51 0.18 -2.99
C GLU A 83 -3.39 -0.53 -2.23
N LEU A 84 -2.16 -0.07 -2.47
CA LEU A 84 -0.97 -0.58 -1.81
C LEU A 84 -0.39 0.54 -0.96
N SER A 85 -0.42 0.33 0.36
CA SER A 85 0.08 1.30 1.34
C SER A 85 1.07 0.62 2.27
N PHE A 86 2.21 1.26 2.47
CA PHE A 86 3.20 0.98 3.51
C PHE A 86 4.26 2.07 3.54
N ARG A 87 4.94 2.20 4.66
CA ARG A 87 6.20 2.95 4.72
C ARG A 87 7.36 2.01 4.44
N TYR A 88 8.22 2.38 3.49
CA TYR A 88 9.36 1.55 3.10
C TYR A 88 10.23 1.15 4.29
N THR A 89 10.41 -0.17 4.42
CA THR A 89 11.49 -0.83 5.16
C THR A 89 11.92 -2.05 4.35
N ALA A 90 13.15 -2.53 4.56
CA ALA A 90 13.62 -3.75 3.88
C ALA A 90 12.72 -4.95 4.18
N GLU A 91 12.19 -5.03 5.40
CA GLU A 91 11.26 -6.10 5.81
C GLU A 91 9.92 -6.02 5.08
N ARG A 92 9.30 -4.84 5.01
CA ARG A 92 8.00 -4.67 4.34
C ARG A 92 8.07 -4.89 2.83
N VAL A 93 9.19 -4.51 2.21
CA VAL A 93 9.43 -4.84 0.79
C VAL A 93 9.67 -6.33 0.59
N GLN A 94 10.33 -7.01 1.53
CA GLN A 94 10.44 -8.47 1.50
C GLN A 94 9.06 -9.13 1.65
N GLN A 95 8.20 -8.64 2.55
CA GLN A 95 6.83 -9.12 2.70
C GLN A 95 6.02 -8.96 1.39
N LEU A 96 6.12 -7.81 0.72
CA LEU A 96 5.48 -7.58 -0.58
C LEU A 96 6.02 -8.54 -1.65
N PHE A 97 7.34 -8.76 -1.69
CA PHE A 97 7.96 -9.71 -2.61
C PHE A 97 7.43 -11.14 -2.40
N ASP A 98 7.42 -11.60 -1.15
CA ASP A 98 6.93 -12.93 -0.79
C ASP A 98 5.44 -13.07 -1.09
N TYR A 99 4.66 -12.02 -0.83
CA TYR A 99 3.24 -11.96 -1.16
C TYR A 99 3.01 -12.14 -2.67
N ILE A 100 3.71 -11.38 -3.53
CA ILE A 100 3.56 -11.48 -4.98
C ILE A 100 3.91 -12.90 -5.43
N LYS A 101 5.06 -13.43 -5.00
CA LYS A 101 5.50 -14.78 -5.39
C LYS A 101 4.54 -15.88 -4.93
N ALA A 102 3.98 -15.76 -3.73
CA ALA A 102 3.06 -16.75 -3.17
C ALA A 102 1.71 -16.79 -3.89
N HIS A 103 1.25 -15.67 -4.43
CA HIS A 103 -0.07 -15.53 -5.04
C HIS A 103 -0.04 -15.54 -6.57
N GLN A 104 1.14 -15.69 -7.20
CA GLN A 104 1.25 -15.63 -8.65
C GLN A 104 0.82 -16.90 -9.38
N GLN A 105 -0.18 -16.74 -10.23
CA GLN A 105 -0.83 -17.81 -11.01
C GLN A 105 -0.36 -17.80 -12.47
N SER A 106 -0.54 -18.93 -13.18
CA SER A 106 -0.20 -19.02 -14.61
C SER A 106 -1.19 -18.19 -15.43
N GLY A 107 -0.67 -17.40 -16.37
CA GLY A 107 -1.44 -16.42 -17.16
C GLY A 107 -1.77 -15.14 -16.38
N GLN A 108 -1.25 -14.98 -15.16
CA GLN A 108 -1.50 -13.79 -14.36
C GLN A 108 -0.56 -12.66 -14.78
N VAL A 109 -1.12 -11.46 -14.90
CA VAL A 109 -0.40 -10.20 -15.07
C VAL A 109 -0.60 -9.39 -13.81
N ILE A 110 0.50 -8.99 -13.17
CA ILE A 110 0.50 -8.09 -12.01
C ILE A 110 1.23 -6.81 -12.41
N GLU A 111 0.55 -5.68 -12.29
CA GLU A 111 1.11 -4.34 -12.46
C GLU A 111 1.30 -3.72 -11.08
N LEU A 112 2.54 -3.43 -10.71
CA LEU A 112 2.84 -2.58 -9.56
C LEU A 112 3.06 -1.17 -10.10
N GLN A 113 2.27 -0.21 -9.61
CA GLN A 113 2.32 1.16 -10.11
C GLN A 113 2.52 2.17 -8.99
N GLN A 114 3.37 3.14 -9.26
CA GLN A 114 3.54 4.38 -8.53
C GLN A 114 3.38 5.53 -9.51
N VAL A 115 2.38 6.39 -9.30
CA VAL A 115 2.02 7.45 -10.26
C VAL A 115 1.71 8.76 -9.55
N TRP A 116 2.18 9.86 -10.13
CA TRP A 116 1.55 11.16 -9.89
C TRP A 116 0.32 11.26 -10.78
N LEU A 117 -0.82 11.61 -10.18
CA LEU A 117 -2.02 11.86 -10.97
C LEU A 117 -1.76 13.00 -11.95
N ASP A 118 -2.23 12.82 -13.18
CA ASP A 118 -2.01 13.64 -14.38
C ASP A 118 -0.68 13.38 -15.12
N GLU A 119 0.14 12.40 -14.68
CA GLU A 119 1.32 11.92 -15.42
C GLU A 119 1.04 10.58 -16.12
N TYR A 120 0.85 10.62 -17.44
CA TYR A 120 0.48 9.44 -18.24
C TYR A 120 1.69 8.72 -18.88
N ASP A 121 2.83 9.40 -18.99
CA ASP A 121 4.07 8.84 -19.56
C ASP A 121 4.92 8.21 -18.44
N VAL A 122 4.48 7.05 -17.98
CA VAL A 122 5.08 6.32 -16.86
C VAL A 122 6.12 5.32 -17.39
N PRO A 123 7.40 5.44 -16.99
CA PRO A 123 8.42 4.44 -17.30
C PRO A 123 7.93 3.03 -16.95
N THR A 124 7.93 2.15 -17.95
CA THR A 124 7.39 0.79 -17.81
C THR A 124 8.48 -0.24 -18.01
N THR A 125 8.58 -1.19 -17.09
CA THR A 125 9.40 -2.39 -17.24
C THR A 125 8.51 -3.62 -17.15
N THR A 126 8.69 -4.55 -18.07
CA THR A 126 8.00 -5.83 -18.09
C THR A 126 9.01 -6.94 -17.85
N LEU A 127 8.70 -7.86 -16.94
CA LEU A 127 9.55 -9.02 -16.65
C LEU A 127 8.71 -10.27 -16.44
N HIS A 128 9.33 -11.42 -16.66
CA HIS A 128 8.73 -12.71 -16.30
C HIS A 128 8.79 -12.90 -14.79
N ALA A 129 7.80 -13.57 -14.21
CA ALA A 129 7.67 -13.77 -12.77
C ALA A 129 8.93 -14.37 -12.14
N ASP A 130 9.61 -15.29 -12.84
CA ASP A 130 10.85 -15.92 -12.37
C ASP A 130 12.03 -14.93 -12.29
N ASP A 131 12.01 -13.87 -13.09
CA ASP A 131 13.03 -12.82 -13.11
C ASP A 131 12.76 -11.73 -12.05
N LEU A 132 11.60 -11.74 -11.38
CA LEU A 132 11.32 -10.80 -10.29
C LEU A 132 12.30 -11.03 -9.14
N THR A 133 13.03 -9.99 -8.78
CA THR A 133 13.96 -9.93 -7.64
C THR A 133 13.54 -8.86 -6.66
N LEU A 134 14.04 -8.94 -5.43
CA LEU A 134 13.83 -7.91 -4.41
C LEU A 134 14.36 -6.54 -4.85
N ALA A 135 15.43 -6.50 -5.65
CA ALA A 135 16.03 -5.26 -6.15
C ALA A 135 15.05 -4.47 -7.04
N HIS A 136 14.16 -5.14 -7.78
CA HIS A 136 13.12 -4.45 -8.56
C HIS A 136 12.13 -3.71 -7.65
N LEU A 137 11.75 -4.31 -6.52
CA LEU A 137 10.84 -3.66 -5.57
C LEU A 137 11.56 -2.58 -4.75
N GLN A 138 12.83 -2.78 -4.40
CA GLN A 138 13.64 -1.74 -3.76
C GLN A 138 13.79 -0.52 -4.67
N GLN A 139 14.07 -0.73 -5.96
CA GLN A 139 14.10 0.37 -6.93
C GLN A 139 12.78 1.14 -6.96
N LEU A 140 11.65 0.45 -6.83
CA LEU A 140 10.34 1.07 -6.85
C LEU A 140 10.10 1.87 -5.56
N TYR A 141 10.25 1.24 -4.39
CA TYR A 141 9.73 1.80 -3.13
C TYR A 141 10.76 2.47 -2.22
N ASP A 142 12.07 2.32 -2.48
CA ASP A 142 13.12 2.96 -1.69
C ASP A 142 13.54 4.29 -2.30
N ASP A 143 13.02 5.39 -1.76
CA ASP A 143 13.37 6.76 -2.19
C ASP A 143 14.88 7.05 -2.13
N ALA A 144 15.64 6.30 -1.34
CA ALA A 144 17.09 6.46 -1.21
C ALA A 144 17.89 5.58 -2.19
N HIS A 145 17.25 4.71 -2.96
CA HIS A 145 17.92 3.83 -3.91
C HIS A 145 18.43 4.61 -5.13
N GLU A 146 19.66 4.33 -5.58
CA GLU A 146 20.34 5.10 -6.65
C GLU A 146 19.57 5.13 -7.97
N GLN A 147 18.74 4.11 -8.22
CA GLN A 147 17.92 3.96 -9.42
C GLN A 147 16.42 4.22 -9.18
N HIS A 148 16.07 4.79 -8.04
CA HIS A 148 14.67 5.05 -7.70
C HIS A 148 13.99 5.89 -8.77
N ALA A 149 12.80 5.44 -9.17
CA ALA A 149 11.95 6.12 -10.13
C ALA A 149 10.62 6.45 -9.43
N PRO A 150 10.36 7.73 -9.09
CA PRO A 150 9.18 8.12 -8.31
C PRO A 150 7.87 7.92 -9.08
N VAL A 151 7.94 7.70 -10.39
CA VAL A 151 6.84 7.30 -11.24
C VAL A 151 7.30 6.14 -12.09
N TYR A 152 6.68 4.98 -11.89
CA TYR A 152 7.13 3.74 -12.51
C TYR A 152 6.04 2.68 -12.50
N ARG A 153 6.05 1.86 -13.55
CA ARG A 153 5.20 0.69 -13.73
C ARG A 153 6.06 -0.55 -13.90
N LEU A 154 5.89 -1.50 -12.99
CA LEU A 154 6.46 -2.84 -13.10
C LEU A 154 5.36 -3.82 -13.50
N ILE A 155 5.50 -4.46 -14.66
CA ILE A 155 4.59 -5.50 -15.14
C ILE A 155 5.27 -6.86 -14.96
N ILE A 156 4.59 -7.77 -14.27
CA ILE A 156 5.09 -9.10 -13.93
C ILE A 156 4.15 -10.11 -14.57
N GLU A 157 4.67 -10.91 -15.50
CA GLU A 157 3.90 -11.89 -16.28
C GLU A 157 4.33 -13.32 -15.96
N LYS A 158 3.39 -14.27 -15.89
CA LYS A 158 3.66 -15.70 -15.67
C LYS A 158 2.86 -16.58 -16.62
#